data_AF-J4KQR5-F1
#
_entry.id   AF-J4KQR5-F1
#
_cell.length_a   1.000
_cell.length_b   1.000
_cell.length_c   1.000
_cell.angle_alpha   90.00
_cell.angle_beta   90.00
_cell.angle_gamma   90.00
#
_symmetry.space_group_name_H-M   'P 1'
#
loop_
_entity.id
_entity.type
_entity.pdbx_description
1 polymer ?
#
loop_
_entity_poly.entity_id
_entity_poly.type
_entity_poly.pdbx_seq_one_letter_code
_entity_poly.pdbx_strand_id
1 'polypeptide(L)'
;MYRRILLTASTAFVCWSIFYVIVLEPLFDWAEEEWDSMSDKEKQELAEEAGNGSDSILFLPMPFTISEVSQPPYRNSDPEWQEFVTFSRRKDGGEDIKRKLADLMCKAIESSDQYIRLLGGKDIHVSQYWLDTIFPAQPPPKHYVAGISIEDDGIYWAHRPIDTLAAKHLYLAIYPAAVAKAALSFVSAYGKGIASDMAIFLGIAEPPAKQRSTWEPTMVQRVQLETVGPSANRELQDLKKNHQSVVSIGTETSTTLQRATSAALVTLAKSWKPARRGPGPGCIRVDGLIQVAGKKAYMAVYVVAWFDPKQNKFVDIQSQLKHLVPFNQYPAN
;
A
#
# COMPACT_ATOMS: atom_id res chain seq x y z
N MET A 1 0.99 -52.49 -18.23
CA MET A 1 1.70 -51.28 -17.77
C MET A 1 1.82 -50.23 -18.88
N TYR A 2 2.33 -50.58 -20.07
CA TYR A 2 2.44 -49.69 -21.24
C TYR A 2 1.17 -48.91 -21.64
N ARG A 3 -0.01 -49.54 -21.63
CA ARG A 3 -1.27 -48.90 -22.03
C ARG A 3 -1.71 -47.76 -21.10
N ARG A 4 -1.33 -47.79 -19.82
CA ARG A 4 -1.61 -46.70 -18.86
C ARG A 4 -0.67 -45.52 -19.09
N ILE A 5 0.59 -45.80 -19.40
CA ILE A 5 1.62 -44.78 -19.69
C ILE A 5 1.29 -44.03 -20.99
N LEU A 6 0.82 -44.75 -22.01
CA LEU A 6 0.38 -44.14 -23.27
C LEU A 6 -0.82 -43.20 -23.10
N LEU A 7 -1.81 -43.60 -22.28
CA LEU A 7 -2.99 -42.77 -22.01
C LEU A 7 -2.63 -41.51 -21.19
N THR A 8 -1.76 -41.64 -20.18
CA THR A 8 -1.30 -40.48 -19.40
C THR A 8 -0.46 -39.53 -20.25
N ALA A 9 0.39 -40.07 -21.14
CA ALA A 9 1.19 -39.26 -22.05
C ALA A 9 0.31 -38.51 -23.08
N SER A 10 -0.72 -39.16 -23.62
CA SER A 10 -1.63 -38.51 -24.57
C SER A 10 -2.46 -37.42 -23.87
N THR A 11 -2.90 -37.66 -22.63
CA THR A 11 -3.65 -36.66 -21.87
C THR A 11 -2.77 -35.46 -21.51
N ALA A 12 -1.51 -35.71 -21.11
CA ALA A 12 -0.54 -34.64 -20.85
C ALA A 12 -0.23 -33.82 -22.11
N PHE A 13 -0.07 -34.48 -23.26
CA PHE A 13 0.16 -33.80 -24.54
C PHE A 13 -1.05 -32.93 -24.96
N VAL A 14 -2.27 -33.45 -24.81
CA VAL A 14 -3.48 -32.69 -25.08
C VAL A 14 -3.62 -31.50 -24.14
N CYS A 15 -3.36 -31.67 -22.83
CA CYS A 15 -3.35 -30.56 -21.88
C CYS A 15 -2.26 -29.52 -22.21
N TRP A 16 -1.08 -29.95 -22.64
CA TRP A 16 0.00 -29.06 -23.06
C TRP A 16 -0.37 -28.27 -24.31
N SER A 17 -0.92 -28.92 -25.34
CA SER A 17 -1.37 -28.24 -26.56
C SER A 17 -2.49 -27.24 -26.29
N ILE A 18 -3.46 -27.59 -25.42
CA ILE A 18 -4.54 -26.67 -25.02
C ILE A 18 -3.96 -25.47 -24.27
N PHE A 19 -3.01 -25.70 -23.35
CA PHE A 19 -2.35 -24.62 -22.63
C PHE A 19 -1.57 -23.70 -23.57
N TYR A 20 -0.87 -24.27 -24.56
CA TYR A 20 -0.11 -23.49 -25.54
C TYR A 20 -1.00 -22.56 -26.36
N VAL A 21 -2.10 -23.08 -26.92
CA VAL A 21 -3.01 -22.31 -27.80
C VAL A 21 -3.86 -21.30 -27.01
N ILE A 22 -4.26 -21.60 -25.78
CA ILE A 22 -5.14 -20.70 -25.01
C ILE A 22 -4.35 -19.64 -24.26
N VAL A 23 -3.16 -19.98 -23.76
CA VAL A 23 -2.42 -19.11 -22.83
C VAL A 23 -1.18 -18.53 -23.47
N LEU A 24 -0.38 -19.33 -24.19
CA LEU A 24 0.91 -18.87 -24.70
C LEU A 24 0.77 -18.11 -26.03
N GLU A 25 0.02 -18.63 -27.00
CA GLU A 25 -0.18 -17.95 -28.29
C GLU A 25 -0.78 -16.54 -28.13
N PRO A 26 -1.91 -16.33 -27.40
CA PRO A 26 -2.48 -15.00 -27.25
C PRO A 26 -1.59 -14.04 -26.46
N LEU A 27 -0.74 -14.57 -25.57
CA LEU A 27 0.24 -13.78 -24.83
C LEU A 27 1.38 -13.31 -25.75
N PHE A 28 1.85 -14.17 -26.64
CA PHE A 28 2.88 -13.81 -27.61
C PHE A 28 2.34 -12.83 -28.65
N ASP A 29 1.15 -13.05 -29.18
CA ASP A 29 0.49 -12.13 -30.12
C ASP A 29 0.30 -10.73 -29.50
N TRP A 30 -0.12 -10.66 -28.24
CA TRP A 30 -0.24 -9.40 -27.52
C TRP A 30 1.11 -8.70 -27.32
N ALA A 31 2.16 -9.45 -27.01
CA ALA A 31 3.51 -8.91 -26.85
C ALA A 31 4.09 -8.38 -28.17
N GLU A 32 3.83 -9.07 -29.29
CA GLU A 32 4.21 -8.62 -30.63
C GLU A 32 3.43 -7.36 -31.05
N GLU A 33 2.13 -7.29 -30.76
CA GLU A 33 1.31 -6.11 -31.08
C GLU A 33 1.74 -4.86 -30.28
N GLU A 34 2.09 -5.03 -29.00
CA GLU A 34 2.61 -3.93 -28.17
C GLU A 34 4.00 -3.50 -28.65
N TRP A 35 4.85 -4.44 -29.07
CA TRP A 35 6.15 -4.15 -29.68
C TRP A 35 5.99 -3.38 -30.99
N ASP A 36 5.09 -3.79 -31.87
CA ASP A 36 4.89 -3.13 -33.17
C ASP A 36 4.29 -1.73 -33.05
N SER A 37 3.50 -1.47 -32.00
CA SER A 37 2.91 -0.16 -31.72
C SER A 37 3.90 0.90 -31.19
N MET A 38 5.09 0.50 -30.73
CA MET A 38 6.11 1.44 -30.25
C MET A 38 6.83 2.18 -31.38
N SER A 39 7.13 3.46 -31.16
CA SER A 39 7.86 4.26 -32.15
C SER A 39 9.28 3.74 -32.33
N ASP A 40 9.85 3.91 -33.53
CA ASP A 40 11.20 3.42 -33.83
C ASP A 40 12.27 3.94 -32.86
N LYS A 41 12.05 5.11 -32.24
CA LYS A 41 12.92 5.68 -31.20
C LYS A 41 12.80 4.96 -29.86
N GLU A 42 11.60 4.56 -29.44
CA GLU A 42 11.40 3.76 -28.23
C GLU A 42 11.93 2.34 -28.42
N LYS A 43 11.75 1.75 -29.62
CA LYS A 43 12.39 0.48 -30.00
C LYS A 43 13.93 0.57 -29.94
N GLN A 44 14.48 1.70 -30.37
CA GLN A 44 15.93 1.94 -30.36
C GLN A 44 16.46 2.23 -28.95
N GLU A 45 15.72 2.97 -28.13
CA GLU A 45 16.01 3.16 -26.70
C GLU A 45 15.92 1.83 -25.94
N LEU A 46 14.93 0.97 -26.21
CA LEU A 46 14.83 -0.38 -25.68
C LEU A 46 15.97 -1.30 -26.17
N ALA A 47 16.42 -1.15 -27.41
CA ALA A 47 17.55 -1.90 -27.96
C ALA A 47 18.90 -1.39 -27.39
N GLU A 48 19.06 -0.09 -27.15
CA GLU A 48 20.24 0.50 -26.50
C GLU A 48 20.27 0.22 -24.99
N GLU A 49 19.10 0.18 -24.34
CA GLU A 49 18.94 -0.22 -22.94
C GLU A 49 19.13 -1.74 -22.78
N ALA A 50 18.80 -2.54 -23.80
CA ALA A 50 19.20 -3.95 -23.92
C ALA A 50 20.70 -4.14 -24.18
N GLY A 51 21.38 -3.19 -24.85
CA GLY A 51 22.82 -3.25 -25.11
C GLY A 51 23.71 -2.89 -23.92
N ASN A 52 23.19 -2.19 -22.90
CA ASN A 52 23.96 -1.79 -21.71
C ASN A 52 23.74 -2.70 -20.48
N GLY A 53 22.92 -3.73 -20.60
CA GLY A 53 22.71 -4.74 -19.56
C GLY A 53 22.84 -6.15 -20.13
N SER A 54 24.00 -6.80 -19.88
CA SER A 54 24.31 -8.21 -20.17
C SER A 54 23.42 -8.88 -21.23
N ASP A 55 23.86 -8.90 -22.50
CA ASP A 55 23.28 -9.58 -23.68
C ASP A 55 22.25 -10.68 -23.35
N SER A 56 21.01 -10.29 -23.07
CA SER A 56 19.91 -11.20 -22.69
C SER A 56 18.73 -10.97 -23.61
N ILE A 57 18.56 -11.85 -24.61
CA ILE A 57 17.50 -11.80 -25.62
C ILE A 57 16.12 -11.84 -24.96
N LEU A 58 15.95 -12.65 -23.90
CA LEU A 58 14.68 -12.76 -23.19
C LEU A 58 14.91 -13.03 -21.70
N PHE A 59 14.32 -12.20 -20.84
CA PHE A 59 14.33 -12.43 -19.39
C PHE A 59 12.92 -12.72 -18.88
N LEU A 60 12.70 -13.94 -18.38
CA LEU A 60 11.44 -14.36 -17.78
C LEU A 60 11.52 -14.24 -16.25
N PRO A 61 10.85 -13.24 -15.63
CA PRO A 61 10.90 -13.05 -14.19
C PRO A 61 10.16 -14.15 -13.44
N MET A 62 10.77 -14.68 -12.39
CA MET A 62 10.16 -15.67 -11.52
C MET A 62 9.47 -14.98 -10.33
N PRO A 63 8.13 -15.04 -10.22
CA PRO A 63 7.36 -14.19 -9.30
C PRO A 63 7.76 -14.33 -7.82
N PHE A 64 8.20 -15.51 -7.38
CA PHE A 64 8.53 -15.81 -5.98
C PHE A 64 9.98 -15.50 -5.57
N THR A 65 10.75 -14.83 -6.42
CA THR A 65 12.21 -14.68 -6.25
C THR A 65 12.66 -13.23 -6.05
N ILE A 66 11.73 -12.33 -5.67
CA ILE A 66 12.07 -10.95 -5.35
C ILE A 66 12.96 -10.92 -4.11
N SER A 67 14.10 -10.26 -4.23
CA SER A 67 15.03 -10.00 -3.14
C SER A 67 15.20 -8.50 -2.94
N GLU A 68 15.18 -8.07 -1.69
CA GLU A 68 15.48 -6.69 -1.29
C GLU A 68 16.93 -6.64 -0.82
N VAL A 69 17.76 -5.86 -1.52
CA VAL A 69 19.18 -5.73 -1.23
C VAL A 69 19.44 -4.34 -0.68
N SER A 70 19.87 -4.27 0.59
CA SER A 70 20.32 -3.02 1.22
C SER A 70 21.59 -2.55 0.55
N GLN A 71 21.61 -1.29 0.11
CA GLN A 71 22.78 -0.67 -0.48
C GLN A 71 23.79 -0.29 0.62
N PRO A 72 25.10 -0.23 0.32
CA PRO A 72 26.09 0.28 1.25
C PRO A 72 25.85 1.76 1.57
N PRO A 73 26.41 2.28 2.68
CA PRO A 73 26.36 3.71 2.99
C PRO A 73 26.94 4.58 1.88
N TYR A 74 26.45 5.82 1.79
CA TYR A 74 26.92 6.78 0.80
C TYR A 74 28.43 7.01 0.86
N ARG A 75 29.07 7.08 -0.30
CA ARG A 75 30.44 7.55 -0.44
C ARG A 75 30.44 9.05 -0.71
N ASN A 76 31.53 9.71 -0.32
CA ASN A 76 31.72 11.14 -0.59
C ASN A 76 31.76 11.47 -2.10
N SER A 77 32.10 10.50 -2.94
CA SER A 77 32.08 10.61 -4.40
C SER A 77 30.69 10.53 -5.02
N ASP A 78 29.69 10.05 -4.28
CA ASP A 78 28.37 9.78 -4.84
C ASP A 78 27.64 11.09 -5.15
N PRO A 79 26.98 11.20 -6.32
CA PRO A 79 26.31 12.44 -6.72
C PRO A 79 25.18 12.82 -5.75
N GLU A 80 24.43 11.82 -5.24
CA GLU A 80 23.37 12.04 -4.23
C GLU A 80 23.94 12.65 -2.93
N TRP A 81 25.12 12.22 -2.51
CA TRP A 81 25.76 12.75 -1.31
C TRP A 81 26.22 14.20 -1.50
N GLN A 82 26.76 14.52 -2.67
CA GLN A 82 27.14 15.89 -3.01
C GLN A 82 25.93 16.83 -3.03
N GLU A 83 24.77 16.34 -3.47
CA GLU A 83 23.51 17.08 -3.41
C GLU A 83 23.08 17.35 -1.97
N PHE A 84 23.19 16.36 -1.07
CA PHE A 84 22.90 16.57 0.35
C PHE A 84 23.84 17.58 1.01
N VAL A 85 25.13 17.53 0.70
CA VAL A 85 26.11 18.51 1.21
C VAL A 85 25.81 19.90 0.65
N THR A 86 25.44 20.00 -0.63
CA THR A 86 25.06 21.27 -1.25
C THR A 86 23.79 21.84 -0.63
N PHE A 87 22.82 20.97 -0.34
CA PHE A 87 21.58 21.33 0.32
C PHE A 87 21.82 21.75 1.77
N SER A 88 22.62 21.02 2.55
CA SER A 88 22.88 21.32 3.96
C SER A 88 23.64 22.64 4.18
N ARG A 89 24.44 23.07 3.20
CA ARG A 89 25.10 24.39 3.21
C ARG A 89 24.11 25.56 3.10
N ARG A 90 22.92 25.34 2.53
CA ARG A 90 21.88 26.38 2.43
C ARG A 90 21.16 26.48 3.77
N LYS A 91 21.42 27.54 4.53
CA LYS A 91 20.77 27.79 5.83
C LYS A 91 19.24 27.89 5.70
N ASP A 92 18.77 28.54 4.64
CA ASP A 92 17.33 28.81 4.46
C ASP A 92 16.56 27.57 3.99
N GLY A 93 17.20 26.67 3.24
CA GLY A 93 16.54 25.51 2.65
C GLY A 93 15.92 24.57 3.69
N GLY A 94 16.59 24.38 4.83
CA GLY A 94 16.07 23.55 5.92
C GLY A 94 14.81 24.14 6.56
N GLU A 95 14.79 25.46 6.83
CA GLU A 95 13.62 26.14 7.39
C GLU A 95 12.46 26.22 6.39
N ASP A 96 12.76 26.46 5.12
CA ASP A 96 11.79 26.52 4.04
C ASP A 96 11.05 25.20 3.87
N ILE A 97 11.76 24.06 3.94
CA ILE A 97 11.15 22.73 3.90
C ILE A 97 10.21 22.53 5.09
N LYS A 98 10.64 22.91 6.30
CA LYS A 98 9.83 22.75 7.52
C LYS A 98 8.55 23.58 7.44
N ARG A 99 8.65 24.85 7.01
CA ARG A 99 7.48 25.72 6.78
C ARG A 99 6.55 25.16 5.72
N LYS A 100 7.10 24.73 4.58
CA LYS A 100 6.32 24.15 3.47
C LYS A 100 5.58 22.88 3.90
N LEU A 101 6.20 22.02 4.71
CA LEU A 101 5.55 20.83 5.26
C LEU A 101 4.41 21.21 6.23
N ALA A 102 4.63 22.18 7.09
CA ALA A 102 3.62 22.68 8.01
C ALA A 102 2.40 23.27 7.28
N ASP A 103 2.64 24.07 6.23
CA ASP A 103 1.57 24.65 5.40
C ASP A 103 0.78 23.57 4.65
N LEU A 104 1.46 22.57 4.09
CA LEU A 104 0.80 21.44 3.43
C LEU A 104 -0.07 20.65 4.40
N MET A 105 0.41 20.45 5.63
CA MET A 105 -0.37 19.76 6.67
C MET A 105 -1.57 20.59 7.14
N CYS A 106 -1.40 21.91 7.33
CA CYS A 106 -2.52 22.79 7.65
C CYS A 106 -3.60 22.73 6.56
N LYS A 107 -3.20 22.86 5.28
CA LYS A 107 -4.11 22.70 4.13
C LYS A 107 -4.78 21.32 4.08
N ALA A 108 -4.05 20.26 4.39
CA ALA A 108 -4.61 18.91 4.44
C ALA A 108 -5.66 18.77 5.55
N ILE A 109 -5.42 19.36 6.72
CA ILE A 109 -6.36 19.38 7.84
C ILE A 109 -7.60 20.22 7.51
N GLU A 110 -7.41 21.38 6.90
CA GLU A 110 -8.50 22.26 6.41
C GLU A 110 -9.36 21.59 5.33
N SER A 111 -8.80 20.65 4.55
CA SER A 111 -9.58 19.91 3.55
C SER A 111 -10.51 18.85 4.15
N SER A 112 -10.28 18.46 5.41
CA SER A 112 -11.04 17.43 6.11
C SER A 112 -12.10 18.04 7.03
N ASP A 113 -13.37 17.88 6.67
CA ASP A 113 -14.52 18.35 7.46
C ASP A 113 -14.52 17.77 8.89
N GLN A 114 -14.00 16.56 9.08
CA GLN A 114 -13.94 15.91 10.39
C GLN A 114 -13.03 16.66 11.37
N TYR A 115 -11.84 17.07 10.92
CA TYR A 115 -10.89 17.76 11.79
C TYR A 115 -11.32 19.20 12.06
N ILE A 116 -11.96 19.87 11.09
CA ILE A 116 -12.54 21.21 11.28
C ILE A 116 -13.59 21.23 12.40
N ARG A 117 -14.48 20.23 12.43
CA ARG A 117 -15.50 20.09 13.48
C ARG A 117 -14.89 19.91 14.86
N LEU A 118 -13.83 19.10 14.95
CA LEU A 118 -13.12 18.83 16.21
C LEU A 118 -12.31 20.04 16.71
N LEU A 119 -11.69 20.79 15.80
CA LEU A 119 -10.89 21.99 16.11
C LEU A 119 -11.75 23.24 16.37
N GLY A 120 -13.05 23.18 16.05
CA GLY A 120 -14.02 24.21 16.40
C GLY A 120 -14.18 25.33 15.38
N GLY A 121 -13.86 25.07 14.11
CA GLY A 121 -14.06 26.02 13.01
C GLY A 121 -12.90 25.99 12.00
N LYS A 122 -13.04 26.82 10.96
CA LYS A 122 -12.08 26.90 9.84
C LYS A 122 -10.84 27.75 10.15
N ASP A 123 -10.84 28.50 11.26
CA ASP A 123 -9.68 29.28 11.70
C ASP A 123 -8.65 28.35 12.37
N ILE A 124 -7.90 27.67 11.52
CA ILE A 124 -6.85 26.73 11.89
C ILE A 124 -5.51 27.39 11.55
N HIS A 125 -4.57 27.39 12.49
CA HIS A 125 -3.22 27.90 12.26
C HIS A 125 -2.17 26.96 12.85
N VAL A 126 -0.99 26.96 12.25
CA VAL A 126 0.17 26.25 12.79
C VAL A 126 0.66 27.03 14.01
N SER A 127 0.57 26.42 15.19
CA SER A 127 1.00 27.05 16.44
C SER A 127 2.50 26.82 16.64
N GLN A 128 2.93 25.56 16.58
CA GLN A 128 4.32 25.15 16.81
C GLN A 128 4.65 23.95 15.91
N TYR A 129 5.91 23.82 15.55
CA TYR A 129 6.43 22.62 14.88
C TYR A 129 7.83 22.30 15.38
N TRP A 130 8.07 21.01 15.63
CA TRP A 130 9.36 20.44 15.97
C TRP A 130 9.69 19.45 14.86
N LEU A 131 10.25 19.95 13.77
CA LEU A 131 10.60 19.17 12.60
C LEU A 131 12.12 19.13 12.47
N ASP A 132 12.66 17.93 12.25
CA ASP A 132 14.07 17.69 12.00
C ASP A 132 14.29 17.25 10.56
N THR A 133 15.40 17.71 9.98
CA THR A 133 15.81 17.33 8.62
C THR A 133 16.91 16.29 8.75
N ILE A 134 16.60 15.06 8.35
CA ILE A 134 17.48 13.90 8.47
C ILE A 134 17.96 13.50 7.08
N PHE A 135 19.27 13.51 6.89
CA PHE A 135 19.91 12.96 5.70
C PHE A 135 20.08 11.45 5.89
N PRO A 136 19.53 10.60 5.01
CA PRO A 136 19.68 9.16 5.14
C PRO A 136 21.14 8.75 4.96
N ALA A 137 21.62 7.82 5.79
CA ALA A 137 23.01 7.35 5.73
C ALA A 137 23.28 6.40 4.54
N GLN A 138 22.23 5.76 4.03
CA GLN A 138 22.29 4.82 2.92
C GLN A 138 21.13 5.06 1.95
N PRO A 139 21.32 4.78 0.65
CA PRO A 139 20.25 4.87 -0.32
C PRO A 139 19.11 3.88 -0.01
N PRO A 140 17.89 4.11 -0.55
CA PRO A 140 16.81 3.15 -0.45
C PRO A 140 17.22 1.75 -0.98
N PRO A 141 16.75 0.66 -0.38
CA PRO A 141 17.04 -0.69 -0.88
C PRO A 141 16.63 -0.86 -2.34
N LYS A 142 17.44 -1.60 -3.11
CA LYS A 142 17.11 -1.98 -4.49
C LYS A 142 16.43 -3.35 -4.47
N HIS A 143 15.41 -3.49 -5.30
CA HIS A 143 14.73 -4.76 -5.49
C HIS A 143 15.28 -5.45 -6.73
N TYR A 144 15.60 -6.73 -6.60
CA TYR A 144 16.00 -7.59 -7.71
C TYR A 144 15.03 -8.74 -7.84
N VAL A 145 14.64 -9.06 -9.07
CA VAL A 145 13.84 -10.25 -9.38
C VAL A 145 14.77 -11.26 -10.02
N ALA A 146 14.73 -12.51 -9.54
CA ALA A 146 15.43 -13.58 -10.22
C ALA A 146 14.57 -14.09 -11.38
N GLY A 147 15.21 -14.56 -12.43
CA GLY A 147 14.53 -15.01 -13.62
C GLY A 147 15.42 -15.86 -14.49
N ILE A 148 14.78 -16.51 -15.45
CA ILE A 148 15.48 -17.26 -16.48
C ILE A 148 15.85 -16.26 -17.57
N SER A 149 17.15 -16.10 -17.81
CA SER A 149 17.68 -15.32 -18.93
C SER A 149 18.03 -16.25 -20.07
N ILE A 150 17.53 -15.97 -21.26
CA ILE A 150 17.94 -16.63 -22.50
C ILE A 150 18.88 -15.66 -23.20
N GLU A 151 20.13 -16.06 -23.30
CA GLU A 151 21.21 -15.36 -23.99
C GLU A 151 21.59 -16.16 -25.25
N ASP A 152 22.43 -15.60 -26.13
CA ASP A 152 22.84 -16.28 -27.37
C ASP A 152 23.55 -17.62 -27.12
N ASP A 153 24.24 -17.75 -25.97
CA ASP A 153 25.04 -18.94 -25.61
C ASP A 153 24.29 -19.91 -24.66
N GLY A 154 23.07 -19.58 -24.22
CA GLY A 154 22.27 -20.51 -23.42
C GLY A 154 21.29 -19.89 -22.42
N ILE A 155 20.80 -20.74 -21.51
CA ILE A 155 19.81 -20.41 -20.49
C ILE A 155 20.50 -20.26 -19.14
N TYR A 156 20.39 -19.08 -18.54
CA TYR A 156 21.03 -18.72 -17.28
C TYR A 156 20.02 -18.30 -16.22
N TRP A 157 20.39 -18.45 -14.96
CA TRP A 157 19.66 -17.86 -13.85
C TRP A 157 20.22 -16.47 -13.55
N ALA A 158 19.45 -15.42 -13.86
CA ALA A 158 19.88 -14.04 -13.73
C ALA A 158 19.04 -13.27 -12.72
N HIS A 159 19.60 -12.17 -12.21
CA HIS A 159 18.92 -11.25 -11.31
C HIS A 159 18.85 -9.87 -11.97
N ARG A 160 17.63 -9.38 -12.23
CA ARG A 160 17.41 -8.07 -12.85
C ARG A 160 16.90 -7.07 -11.80
N PRO A 161 17.40 -5.81 -11.77
CA PRO A 161 16.81 -4.79 -10.94
C PRO A 161 15.38 -4.54 -11.40
N ILE A 162 14.45 -4.48 -10.46
CA ILE A 162 13.05 -4.16 -10.70
C ILE A 162 12.71 -2.86 -9.97
N ASP A 163 11.80 -2.08 -10.55
CA ASP A 163 11.28 -0.90 -9.88
C ASP A 163 10.63 -1.28 -8.54
N THR A 164 10.80 -0.40 -7.55
CA THR A 164 10.32 -0.60 -6.18
C THR A 164 8.80 -0.66 -6.12
N LEU A 165 8.10 0.15 -6.93
CA LEU A 165 6.64 0.10 -6.97
C LEU A 165 6.18 -1.22 -7.61
N ALA A 166 6.75 -1.59 -8.76
CA ALA A 166 6.45 -2.85 -9.43
C ALA A 166 6.67 -4.06 -8.50
N ALA A 167 7.80 -4.10 -7.78
CA ALA A 167 8.10 -5.16 -6.80
C ALA A 167 7.04 -5.26 -5.69
N LYS A 168 6.56 -4.12 -5.16
CA LYS A 168 5.52 -4.10 -4.12
C LYS A 168 4.15 -4.57 -4.65
N HIS A 169 3.78 -4.16 -5.86
CA HIS A 169 2.54 -4.65 -6.48
C HIS A 169 2.58 -6.15 -6.70
N LEU A 170 3.71 -6.64 -7.22
CA LEU A 170 3.95 -8.05 -7.46
C LEU A 170 3.91 -8.85 -6.14
N TYR A 171 4.54 -8.32 -5.08
CA TYR A 171 4.47 -8.92 -3.75
C TYR A 171 3.04 -8.97 -3.19
N LEU A 172 2.23 -7.92 -3.37
CA LEU A 172 0.82 -7.92 -2.95
C LEU A 172 -0.05 -8.91 -3.74
N ALA A 173 0.24 -9.09 -5.03
CA ALA A 173 -0.46 -10.05 -5.88
C ALA A 173 -0.15 -11.50 -5.47
N ILE A 174 1.11 -11.79 -5.15
CA ILE A 174 1.56 -13.14 -4.79
C ILE A 174 1.20 -13.51 -3.36
N TYR A 175 1.39 -12.58 -2.42
CA TYR A 175 1.15 -12.80 -0.99
C TYR A 175 0.06 -11.86 -0.47
N PRO A 176 -1.23 -12.12 -0.78
CA PRO A 176 -2.35 -11.30 -0.31
C PRO A 176 -2.68 -11.61 1.17
N ALA A 177 -1.74 -11.34 2.07
CA ALA A 177 -1.86 -11.64 3.51
C ALA A 177 -3.09 -10.95 4.14
N ALA A 178 -3.49 -9.79 3.63
CA ALA A 178 -4.70 -9.10 4.07
C ALA A 178 -5.98 -9.89 3.75
N VAL A 179 -6.06 -10.50 2.56
CA VAL A 179 -7.19 -11.33 2.14
C VAL A 179 -7.24 -12.61 2.98
N ALA A 180 -6.09 -13.25 3.22
CA ALA A 180 -6.02 -14.43 4.07
C ALA A 180 -6.51 -14.15 5.51
N LYS A 181 -6.09 -13.02 6.10
CA LYS A 181 -6.57 -12.58 7.42
C LYS A 181 -8.07 -12.28 7.43
N ALA A 182 -8.58 -11.63 6.38
CA ALA A 182 -9.99 -11.37 6.22
C ALA A 182 -10.81 -12.67 6.13
N ALA A 183 -10.35 -13.65 5.33
CA ALA A 183 -10.96 -14.96 5.22
C ALA A 183 -10.97 -15.71 6.57
N LEU A 184 -9.86 -15.70 7.31
CA LEU A 184 -9.80 -16.26 8.66
C LEU A 184 -10.76 -15.58 9.63
N SER A 185 -10.87 -14.26 9.58
CA SER A 185 -11.80 -13.51 10.42
C SER A 185 -13.26 -13.80 10.06
N PHE A 186 -13.57 -14.01 8.78
CA PHE A 186 -14.89 -14.43 8.32
C PHE A 186 -15.25 -15.80 8.89
N VAL A 187 -14.38 -16.80 8.68
CA VAL A 187 -14.61 -18.19 9.13
C VAL A 187 -14.77 -18.25 10.64
N SER A 188 -13.92 -17.55 11.39
CA SER A 188 -14.01 -17.52 12.86
C SER A 188 -15.26 -16.81 13.38
N ALA A 189 -15.69 -15.71 12.75
CA ALA A 189 -16.92 -15.01 13.10
C ALA A 189 -18.18 -15.84 12.77
N TYR A 190 -18.17 -16.52 11.62
CA TYR A 190 -19.26 -17.41 11.21
C TYR A 190 -19.39 -18.61 12.14
N GLY A 191 -18.27 -19.27 12.49
CA GLY A 191 -18.26 -20.38 13.45
C GLY A 191 -18.77 -19.98 14.84
N LYS A 192 -18.41 -18.78 15.33
CA LYS A 192 -18.97 -18.22 16.57
C LYS A 192 -20.47 -17.94 16.48
N GLY A 193 -20.95 -17.49 15.32
CA GLY A 193 -22.38 -17.34 15.04
C GLY A 193 -23.13 -18.65 15.17
N ILE A 194 -22.68 -19.71 14.48
CA ILE A 194 -23.29 -21.04 14.56
C ILE A 194 -23.26 -21.60 15.98
N ALA A 195 -22.13 -21.50 16.68
CA ALA A 195 -22.02 -21.97 18.06
C ALA A 195 -23.00 -21.25 19.01
N SER A 196 -23.21 -19.94 18.79
CA SER A 196 -24.17 -19.15 19.57
C SER A 196 -25.60 -19.56 19.28
N ASP A 197 -25.95 -19.76 18.00
CA ASP A 197 -27.28 -20.20 17.58
C ASP A 197 -27.60 -21.61 18.10
N MET A 198 -26.62 -22.53 18.09
CA MET A 198 -26.76 -23.87 18.66
C MET A 198 -26.88 -23.84 20.18
N ALA A 199 -26.13 -22.98 20.88
CA ALA A 199 -26.27 -22.82 22.33
C ALA A 199 -27.65 -22.30 22.73
N ILE A 200 -28.21 -21.38 21.94
CA ILE A 200 -29.59 -20.88 22.12
C ILE A 200 -30.61 -21.99 21.84
N PHE A 201 -30.44 -22.73 20.74
CA PHE A 201 -31.33 -23.84 20.38
C PHE A 201 -31.36 -24.95 21.45
N LEU A 202 -30.20 -25.28 22.01
CA LEU A 202 -30.08 -26.28 23.08
C LEU A 202 -30.49 -25.74 24.47
N GLY A 203 -30.93 -24.49 24.58
CA GLY A 203 -31.33 -23.86 25.84
C GLY A 203 -30.17 -23.64 26.82
N ILE A 204 -28.93 -23.75 26.34
CA ILE A 204 -27.70 -23.52 27.12
C ILE A 204 -27.44 -22.02 27.27
N ALA A 205 -27.89 -21.22 26.31
CA ALA A 205 -27.78 -19.76 26.30
C ALA A 205 -29.14 -19.10 26.06
N GLU A 206 -29.42 -18.01 26.77
CA GLU A 206 -30.64 -17.23 26.56
C GLU A 206 -30.51 -16.37 25.28
N PRO A 207 -31.56 -16.25 24.45
CA PRO A 207 -31.50 -15.38 23.28
C PRO A 207 -31.16 -13.95 23.73
N PRO A 208 -30.20 -13.27 23.08
CA PRO A 208 -29.84 -11.92 23.48
C PRO A 208 -31.10 -11.06 23.38
N ALA A 209 -31.60 -10.58 24.53
CA ALA A 209 -32.68 -9.62 24.60
C ALA A 209 -32.35 -8.50 23.60
N LYS A 210 -33.27 -8.19 22.67
CA LYS A 210 -33.12 -7.20 21.60
C LYS A 210 -32.43 -5.95 22.13
N GLN A 211 -31.10 -5.93 22.06
CA GLN A 211 -30.31 -4.85 22.61
C GLN A 211 -30.44 -3.75 21.58
N ARG A 212 -31.26 -2.74 21.88
CA ARG A 212 -31.33 -1.50 21.11
C ARG A 212 -29.89 -1.09 20.82
N SER A 213 -29.56 -1.07 19.54
CA SER A 213 -28.25 -0.76 18.98
C SER A 213 -27.91 0.70 19.25
N THR A 214 -27.48 1.01 20.48
CA THR A 214 -27.03 2.35 20.83
C THR A 214 -25.51 2.52 20.72
N TRP A 215 -24.74 1.46 20.40
CA TRP A 215 -23.26 1.57 20.41
C TRP A 215 -22.51 0.88 19.25
N GLU A 216 -23.19 0.35 18.24
CA GLU A 216 -22.50 -0.21 17.06
C GLU A 216 -21.86 0.80 16.08
N PRO A 217 -22.18 2.12 16.02
CA PRO A 217 -21.41 3.01 15.15
C PRO A 217 -20.01 3.32 15.72
N THR A 218 -19.77 3.13 17.04
CA THR A 218 -18.53 3.58 17.67
C THR A 218 -17.33 2.70 17.34
N MET A 219 -17.50 1.39 17.11
CA MET A 219 -16.37 0.51 16.76
C MET A 219 -15.93 0.69 15.31
N VAL A 220 -16.87 0.87 14.38
CA VAL A 220 -16.56 1.20 12.97
C VAL A 220 -15.88 2.56 12.88
N GLN A 221 -16.32 3.52 13.71
CA GLN A 221 -15.74 4.86 13.76
C GLN A 221 -14.40 4.93 14.50
N ARG A 222 -14.16 4.04 15.49
CA ARG A 222 -12.87 3.93 16.18
C ARG A 222 -11.80 3.25 15.31
N VAL A 223 -12.17 2.28 14.47
CA VAL A 223 -11.25 1.69 13.47
C VAL A 223 -10.90 2.70 12.36
N GLN A 224 -11.83 3.60 12.01
CA GLN A 224 -11.54 4.76 11.16
C GLN A 224 -10.60 5.78 11.82
N LEU A 225 -10.54 5.83 13.15
CA LEU A 225 -9.70 6.78 13.89
C LEU A 225 -8.24 6.33 14.01
N GLU A 226 -8.00 5.01 14.09
CA GLU A 226 -6.66 4.46 14.37
C GLU A 226 -5.88 4.01 13.13
N THR A 227 -6.53 3.89 11.97
CA THR A 227 -5.88 3.42 10.76
C THR A 227 -6.19 4.29 9.56
N VAL A 228 -5.11 4.91 9.09
CA VAL A 228 -4.84 5.38 7.73
C VAL A 228 -5.12 6.85 7.44
N GLY A 229 -4.05 7.50 6.93
CA GLY A 229 -4.12 8.81 6.30
C GLY A 229 -5.15 8.89 5.16
N PRO A 230 -5.46 10.10 4.68
CA PRO A 230 -6.63 10.42 3.87
C PRO A 230 -6.76 9.63 2.55
N SER A 231 -5.70 8.94 2.09
CA SER A 231 -5.71 8.22 0.81
C SER A 231 -6.37 6.83 0.86
N ALA A 232 -6.25 6.05 1.93
CA ALA A 232 -6.87 4.70 1.93
C ALA A 232 -8.37 4.73 2.30
N ASN A 233 -8.81 5.79 2.98
CA ASN A 233 -10.24 6.00 3.24
C ASN A 233 -11.03 6.28 1.95
N ARG A 234 -10.41 6.87 0.91
CA ARG A 234 -11.05 7.05 -0.41
C ARG A 234 -11.22 5.71 -1.13
N GLU A 235 -10.18 4.90 -1.23
CA GLU A 235 -10.25 3.59 -1.90
C GLU A 235 -11.19 2.61 -1.20
N LEU A 236 -11.25 2.61 0.14
CA LEU A 236 -12.22 1.81 0.90
C LEU A 236 -13.66 2.28 0.72
N GLN A 237 -13.89 3.59 0.55
CA GLN A 237 -15.22 4.12 0.24
C GLN A 237 -15.66 3.79 -1.19
N ASP A 238 -14.74 3.78 -2.14
CA ASP A 238 -15.00 3.38 -3.52
C ASP A 238 -15.24 1.86 -3.64
N LEU A 239 -14.46 1.03 -2.93
CA LEU A 239 -14.75 -0.40 -2.78
C LEU A 239 -16.11 -0.64 -2.11
N LYS A 240 -16.47 0.12 -1.08
CA LYS A 240 -17.79 -0.01 -0.43
C LYS A 240 -18.95 0.39 -1.35
N LYS A 241 -18.79 1.44 -2.17
CA LYS A 241 -19.77 1.83 -3.20
C LYS A 241 -19.92 0.74 -4.27
N ASN A 242 -18.82 0.13 -4.70
CA ASN A 242 -18.84 -0.94 -5.70
C ASN A 242 -19.34 -2.29 -5.15
N HIS A 243 -19.16 -2.55 -3.85
CA HIS A 243 -19.70 -3.76 -3.20
C HIS A 243 -21.21 -3.67 -2.93
N GLN A 244 -21.77 -2.47 -2.79
CA GLN A 244 -23.23 -2.29 -2.65
C GLN A 244 -23.99 -2.70 -3.93
N SER A 245 -23.35 -2.67 -5.11
CA SER A 245 -23.97 -3.11 -6.37
C SER A 245 -23.82 -4.61 -6.64
N VAL A 246 -22.73 -5.26 -6.19
CA VAL A 246 -22.51 -6.71 -6.43
C VAL A 246 -23.28 -7.60 -5.45
N VAL A 247 -23.63 -7.11 -4.25
CA VAL A 247 -24.36 -7.89 -3.23
C VAL A 247 -25.89 -7.81 -3.39
N SER A 248 -26.40 -7.21 -4.47
CA SER A 248 -27.85 -7.18 -4.75
C SER A 248 -28.37 -8.40 -5.53
N ILE A 249 -27.58 -9.48 -5.63
CA ILE A 249 -28.09 -10.77 -6.13
C ILE A 249 -28.79 -11.46 -4.96
N GLY A 250 -30.12 -11.48 -5.03
CA GLY A 250 -31.02 -11.66 -3.91
C GLY A 250 -30.80 -12.90 -3.04
N THR A 251 -30.82 -12.68 -1.73
CA THR A 251 -31.46 -13.54 -0.72
C THR A 251 -31.32 -12.84 0.63
N GLU A 252 -32.31 -13.02 1.51
CA GLU A 252 -32.24 -12.58 2.91
C GLU A 252 -31.02 -13.21 3.59
N THR A 253 -29.89 -12.51 3.60
CA THR A 253 -28.67 -13.00 4.25
C THR A 253 -28.93 -13.08 5.75
N SER A 254 -28.71 -14.26 6.36
CA SER A 254 -28.82 -14.44 7.80
C SER A 254 -28.00 -13.39 8.56
N THR A 255 -28.48 -12.96 9.73
CA THR A 255 -27.78 -11.99 10.60
C THR A 255 -26.34 -12.42 10.95
N THR A 256 -26.10 -13.73 10.96
CA THR A 256 -24.78 -14.33 11.15
C THR A 256 -23.83 -14.10 9.99
N LEU A 257 -24.31 -14.21 8.74
CA LEU A 257 -23.51 -13.94 7.55
C LEU A 257 -23.13 -12.46 7.48
N GLN A 258 -24.07 -11.55 7.74
CA GLN A 258 -23.78 -10.11 7.76
C GLN A 258 -22.72 -9.75 8.81
N ARG A 259 -22.78 -10.35 10.01
CA ARG A 259 -21.77 -10.16 11.06
C ARG A 259 -20.40 -10.72 10.67
N ALA A 260 -20.36 -11.88 10.02
CA ALA A 260 -19.11 -12.47 9.54
C ALA A 260 -18.48 -11.64 8.42
N THR A 261 -19.29 -11.17 7.46
CA THR A 261 -18.84 -10.31 6.36
C THR A 261 -18.35 -8.96 6.88
N SER A 262 -19.06 -8.34 7.83
CA SER A 262 -18.61 -7.07 8.41
C SER A 262 -17.29 -7.22 9.17
N ALA A 263 -17.10 -8.31 9.93
CA ALA A 263 -15.82 -8.62 10.59
C ALA A 263 -14.69 -8.84 9.56
N ALA A 264 -14.98 -9.49 8.44
CA ALA A 264 -14.03 -9.72 7.35
C ALA A 264 -13.59 -8.41 6.70
N LEU A 265 -14.54 -7.53 6.36
CA LEU A 265 -14.26 -6.23 5.75
C LEU A 265 -13.45 -5.32 6.67
N VAL A 266 -13.77 -5.30 7.98
CA VAL A 266 -13.01 -4.54 8.98
C VAL A 266 -11.56 -5.07 9.07
N THR A 267 -11.39 -6.39 9.06
CA THR A 267 -10.06 -7.01 9.10
C THR A 267 -9.27 -6.74 7.83
N LEU A 268 -9.92 -6.80 6.66
CA LEU A 268 -9.33 -6.46 5.37
C LEU A 268 -8.86 -5.01 5.36
N ALA A 269 -9.74 -4.06 5.71
CA ALA A 269 -9.42 -2.64 5.75
C ALA A 269 -8.24 -2.33 6.69
N LYS A 270 -8.18 -2.99 7.86
CA LYS A 270 -7.10 -2.81 8.83
C LYS A 270 -5.77 -3.41 8.38
N SER A 271 -5.82 -4.54 7.65
CA SER A 271 -4.61 -5.29 7.26
C SER A 271 -4.11 -4.95 5.85
N TRP A 272 -4.95 -4.35 5.01
CA TRP A 272 -4.60 -3.91 3.67
C TRP A 272 -3.64 -2.73 3.72
N LYS A 273 -2.47 -2.89 3.09
CA LYS A 273 -1.49 -1.83 2.91
C LYS A 273 -1.29 -1.64 1.40
N PRO A 274 -1.78 -0.54 0.80
CA PRO A 274 -1.59 -0.32 -0.63
C PRO A 274 -0.09 -0.19 -0.94
N ALA A 275 0.33 -0.67 -2.12
CA ALA A 275 1.68 -0.45 -2.60
C ALA A 275 1.89 1.05 -2.79
N ARG A 276 2.84 1.61 -2.04
CA ARG A 276 3.23 3.02 -2.16
C ARG A 276 4.62 3.09 -2.77
N ARG A 277 4.82 4.08 -3.65
CA ARG A 277 6.18 4.46 -4.07
C ARG A 277 6.96 4.79 -2.80
N GLY A 278 8.09 4.11 -2.63
CA GLY A 278 9.02 4.44 -1.55
C GLY A 278 9.70 5.79 -1.82
N PRO A 279 10.52 6.28 -0.88
CA PRO A 279 11.43 7.37 -1.19
C PRO A 279 12.33 6.98 -2.36
N GLY A 280 12.43 7.86 -3.35
CA GLY A 280 13.43 7.71 -4.41
C GLY A 280 14.85 7.95 -3.88
N PRO A 281 15.87 7.59 -4.66
CA PRO A 281 17.25 8.02 -4.39
C PRO A 281 17.34 9.55 -4.24
N GLY A 282 18.28 10.03 -3.42
CA GLY A 282 18.47 11.47 -3.18
C GLY A 282 17.36 12.18 -2.40
N CYS A 283 16.39 11.46 -1.82
CA CYS A 283 15.34 12.08 -0.99
C CYS A 283 15.82 12.35 0.44
N ILE A 284 15.46 13.51 0.98
CA ILE A 284 15.75 13.93 2.35
C ILE A 284 14.55 13.57 3.22
N ARG A 285 14.79 12.98 4.39
CA ARG A 285 13.73 12.68 5.35
C ARG A 285 13.48 13.89 6.24
N VAL A 286 12.22 14.21 6.46
CA VAL A 286 11.79 15.22 7.43
C VAL A 286 10.80 14.56 8.36
N ASP A 287 11.11 14.51 9.65
CA ASP A 287 10.21 13.95 10.64
C ASP A 287 10.08 14.83 11.88
N GLY A 288 8.96 14.67 12.56
CA GLY A 288 8.69 15.42 13.77
C GLY A 288 7.22 15.68 14.04
N LEU A 289 6.95 16.68 14.86
CA LEU A 289 5.62 17.01 15.36
C LEU A 289 5.18 18.38 14.86
N ILE A 290 3.94 18.44 14.37
CA ILE A 290 3.30 19.69 13.98
C ILE A 290 2.08 19.88 14.87
N GLN A 291 2.07 20.97 15.61
CA GLN A 291 0.96 21.38 16.44
C GLN A 291 0.11 22.40 15.70
N VAL A 292 -1.15 22.04 15.52
CA VAL A 292 -2.15 22.81 14.82
C VAL A 292 -3.21 23.24 15.83
N ALA A 293 -3.43 24.54 15.96
CA ALA A 293 -4.38 25.10 16.91
C ALA A 293 -5.64 25.60 16.19
N GLY A 294 -6.80 25.22 16.71
CA GLY A 294 -8.09 25.76 16.32
C GLY A 294 -8.68 26.66 17.40
N LYS A 295 -10.00 26.89 17.35
CA LYS A 295 -10.71 27.69 18.37
C LYS A 295 -11.00 26.92 19.65
N LYS A 296 -11.28 25.61 19.55
CA LYS A 296 -11.75 24.77 20.66
C LYS A 296 -10.71 23.78 21.17
N ALA A 297 -9.77 23.41 20.34
CA ALA A 297 -8.76 22.39 20.63
C ALA A 297 -7.46 22.67 19.87
N TYR A 298 -6.38 22.06 20.34
CA TYR A 298 -5.17 21.90 19.54
C TYR A 298 -4.96 20.42 19.23
N MET A 299 -4.30 20.17 18.11
CA MET A 299 -4.01 18.84 17.59
C MET A 299 -2.51 18.74 17.33
N ALA A 300 -1.88 17.68 17.83
CA ALA A 300 -0.50 17.36 17.51
C ALA A 300 -0.47 16.17 16.53
N VAL A 301 0.15 16.40 15.38
CA VAL A 301 0.31 15.41 14.32
C VAL A 301 1.79 15.05 14.22
N TYR A 302 2.10 13.77 14.35
CA TYR A 302 3.42 13.25 14.01
C TYR A 302 3.49 13.05 12.50
N VAL A 303 4.50 13.63 11.87
CA VAL A 303 4.66 13.65 10.42
C VAL A 303 6.01 13.06 10.06
N VAL A 304 6.02 12.20 9.05
CA VAL A 304 7.22 11.73 8.36
C VAL A 304 7.00 12.01 6.88
N ALA A 305 7.89 12.80 6.29
CA ALA A 305 7.82 13.16 4.88
C ALA A 305 9.17 12.95 4.20
N TRP A 306 9.13 12.64 2.92
CA TRP A 306 10.30 12.52 2.06
C TRP A 306 10.27 13.66 1.04
N PHE A 307 11.34 14.46 1.03
CA PHE A 307 11.48 15.63 0.20
C PHE A 307 12.53 15.38 -0.89
N ASP A 308 12.15 15.62 -2.15
CA ASP A 308 13.08 15.59 -3.27
C ASP A 308 13.64 17.01 -3.51
N PRO A 309 14.96 17.22 -3.30
CA PRO A 309 15.59 18.52 -3.49
C PRO A 309 15.67 18.95 -4.96
N LYS A 310 15.61 18.02 -5.93
CA LYS A 310 15.66 18.34 -7.37
C LYS A 310 14.34 18.92 -7.85
N GLN A 311 13.25 18.26 -7.48
CA GLN A 311 11.90 18.66 -7.86
C GLN A 311 11.29 19.71 -6.92
N ASN A 312 11.96 20.01 -5.79
CA ASN A 312 11.45 20.85 -4.72
C ASN A 312 10.01 20.45 -4.32
N LYS A 313 9.78 19.14 -4.15
CA LYS A 313 8.45 18.57 -3.87
C LYS A 313 8.55 17.42 -2.88
N PHE A 314 7.51 17.25 -2.07
CA PHE A 314 7.37 16.08 -1.22
C PHE A 314 6.84 14.90 -2.03
N VAL A 315 7.54 13.77 -1.96
CA VAL A 315 7.24 12.54 -2.71
C VAL A 315 6.26 11.67 -1.94
N ASP A 316 6.52 11.47 -0.65
CA ASP A 316 5.65 10.72 0.25
C ASP A 316 5.49 11.50 1.56
N ILE A 317 4.27 11.51 2.08
CA ILE A 317 3.91 12.17 3.32
C ILE A 317 3.04 11.21 4.14
N GLN A 318 3.52 10.89 5.34
CA GLN A 318 2.85 10.03 6.29
C GLN A 318 2.56 10.85 7.54
N SER A 319 1.28 10.89 7.93
CA SER A 319 0.82 11.60 9.13
C SER A 319 0.13 10.62 10.06
N GLN A 320 0.41 10.74 11.35
CA GLN A 320 -0.27 10.03 12.43
C GLN A 320 -0.74 11.03 13.48
N LEU A 321 -2.01 10.93 13.87
CA LEU A 321 -2.54 11.75 14.96
C LEU A 321 -1.91 11.27 16.27
N LYS A 322 -1.20 12.16 16.98
CA LYS A 322 -0.61 11.82 18.28
C LYS A 322 -1.57 12.13 19.42
N HIS A 323 -2.13 13.33 19.45
CA HIS A 323 -3.16 13.70 20.41
C HIS A 323 -4.01 14.86 19.91
N LEU A 324 -5.25 14.91 20.38
CA LEU A 324 -6.19 15.99 20.20
C LEU A 324 -6.66 16.42 21.59
N VAL A 325 -6.42 17.68 21.94
CA VAL A 325 -6.64 18.19 23.29
C VAL A 325 -7.55 19.42 23.20
N PRO A 326 -8.79 19.37 23.70
CA PRO A 326 -9.63 20.56 23.85
C PRO A 326 -8.99 21.55 24.83
N PHE A 327 -9.16 22.85 24.61
CA PHE A 327 -8.63 23.87 25.52
C PHE A 327 -9.36 23.88 26.87
N ASN A 328 -10.65 23.53 26.89
CA ASN A 328 -11.43 23.43 28.10
C ASN A 328 -11.44 21.98 28.60
N GLN A 329 -10.42 21.60 29.38
CA GLN A 329 -10.34 20.31 30.07
C GLN A 329 -10.57 20.49 31.57
N TYR A 330 -11.50 19.71 32.12
CA TYR A 330 -11.69 19.56 33.56
C TYR A 330 -10.67 18.55 34.12
N PRO A 331 -10.18 18.70 35.37
CA PRO A 331 -10.89 19.20 36.53
C PRO A 331 -10.52 20.65 36.82
N ALA A 332 -11.32 21.60 36.34
CA ALA A 332 -11.24 22.96 36.84
C ALA A 332 -11.63 22.92 38.33
N ASN A 333 -10.68 23.25 39.20
CA ASN A 333 -10.96 23.61 40.61
C ASN A 333 -11.62 24.98 40.66
#